data_AF-A0A1G4G3D4-F1
#
_entry.id   AF-A0A1G4G3D4-F1
#
_cell.length_a   1.000
_cell.length_b   1.000
_cell.length_c   1.000
_cell.angle_alpha   90.00
_cell.angle_beta   90.00
_cell.angle_gamma   90.00
#
_symmetry.space_group_name_H-M   'P 1'
#
loop_
_entity.id
_entity.type
_entity.pdbx_description
1 polymer ?
#
loop_
_entity_poly.entity_id
_entity_poly.type
_entity_poly.pdbx_seq_one_letter_code
_entity_poly.pdbx_strand_id
1 'polypeptide(L)'
;MIRYKSSRQLSISEFKMPFEAKLDENNRWVVLSKIVPWEEFARLYYKNFKSNRGAPTKDARLVLGVIIIKHIMKTDDRGVIEMIQENPYMQYFLGLEAFTYEQVMTPSLLVSIRKRIDLDVFESLTDDLIRKGLKLKYFFVIQHLLEQQESMYKKKSHQVEDRIVSIHQPHVRPIVRGKAKAKTEFGAKINISLLDGYARVDHFDWDAFNEGQDLQAQVERFRELTGKYPELVQVDKIYLTRENRRFLKEKRIRYTGEPLGQKPVKEIKSGYQKRKERREAAERNQVEGKFGQGKRGYGLNDIRARLATTSNSWIGAIIFVMNLIRYMRDIPLSYFVSFLSKLMKVRNINIYPLGPQMKLCA
;
A
#
# COMPACT_ATOMS: atom_id res chain seq x y z
N MET A 1 -20.04 2.29 -35.11
CA MET A 1 -19.07 3.30 -35.57
C MET A 1 -17.87 3.30 -34.62
N ILE A 2 -16.70 2.87 -35.08
CA ILE A 2 -15.47 2.93 -34.28
C ILE A 2 -14.90 4.34 -34.44
N ARG A 3 -14.83 5.12 -33.37
CA ARG A 3 -14.12 6.40 -33.36
C ARG A 3 -12.62 6.12 -33.25
N TYR A 4 -11.96 5.90 -34.37
CA TYR A 4 -10.50 5.79 -34.42
C TYR A 4 -9.88 7.18 -34.45
N LYS A 5 -9.12 7.53 -33.41
CA LYS A 5 -8.17 8.65 -33.44
C LYS A 5 -6.79 8.07 -33.75
N SER A 6 -6.09 8.66 -34.71
CA SER A 6 -4.72 8.27 -35.05
C SER A 6 -3.84 8.28 -33.79
N SER A 7 -2.99 7.27 -33.65
CA SER A 7 -2.02 7.15 -32.55
C SER A 7 -0.78 8.02 -32.73
N ARG A 8 -0.66 8.74 -33.85
CA ARG A 8 0.47 9.65 -34.10
C ARG A 8 0.30 10.90 -33.22
N GLN A 9 1.31 11.14 -32.38
CA GLN A 9 1.37 12.32 -31.52
C GLN A 9 1.43 13.59 -32.38
N LEU A 10 0.64 14.61 -32.02
CA LEU A 10 0.68 15.93 -32.66
C LEU A 10 2.05 16.58 -32.47
N SER A 11 2.49 17.35 -33.47
CA SER A 11 3.67 18.20 -33.28
C SER A 11 3.38 19.29 -32.23
N ILE A 12 4.43 19.79 -31.56
CA ILE A 12 4.29 20.84 -30.54
C ILE A 12 3.58 22.08 -31.10
N SER A 13 3.84 22.44 -32.37
CA SER A 13 3.20 23.55 -33.07
C SER A 13 1.70 23.33 -33.34
N GLU A 14 1.25 22.09 -33.45
CA GLU A 14 -0.15 21.74 -33.67
C GLU A 14 -0.93 21.54 -32.35
N PHE A 15 -0.21 21.44 -31.22
CA PHE A 15 -0.82 21.37 -29.90
C PHE A 15 -1.36 22.74 -29.49
N LYS A 16 -2.68 22.91 -29.60
CA LYS A 16 -3.35 24.17 -29.27
C LYS A 16 -3.32 24.44 -27.77
N MET A 17 -2.65 25.52 -27.38
CA MET A 17 -2.81 26.15 -26.07
C MET A 17 -3.69 27.39 -26.24
N PRO A 18 -4.97 27.37 -25.80
CA PRO A 18 -5.82 28.55 -25.92
C PRO A 18 -5.22 29.72 -25.14
N PHE A 19 -5.28 30.93 -25.73
CA PHE A 19 -4.66 32.16 -25.19
C PHE A 19 -5.11 32.51 -23.76
N GLU A 20 -6.30 32.07 -23.36
CA GLU A 20 -6.85 32.21 -22.00
C GLU A 20 -7.30 30.85 -21.48
N ALA A 21 -6.34 30.02 -21.04
CA ALA A 21 -6.67 28.80 -20.33
C ALA A 21 -7.23 29.16 -18.95
N LYS A 22 -8.55 29.11 -18.78
CA LYS A 22 -9.19 29.28 -17.46
C LYS A 22 -8.71 28.18 -16.52
N LEU A 23 -8.22 28.56 -15.35
CA LEU A 23 -7.97 27.61 -14.26
C LEU A 23 -9.30 27.11 -13.73
N ASP A 24 -9.43 25.80 -13.56
CA ASP A 24 -10.57 25.21 -12.89
C ASP A 24 -10.55 25.59 -11.39
N GLU A 25 -11.58 26.30 -10.93
CA GLU A 25 -11.72 26.72 -9.54
C GLU A 25 -11.82 25.55 -8.56
N ASN A 26 -12.28 24.38 -9.04
CA ASN A 26 -12.39 23.16 -8.24
C ASN A 26 -11.07 22.37 -8.20
N ASN A 27 -10.02 22.84 -8.89
CA ASN A 27 -8.72 22.20 -8.84
C ASN A 27 -8.18 22.20 -7.40
N ARG A 28 -7.59 21.07 -7.00
CA ARG A 28 -7.04 20.88 -5.65
C ARG A 28 -6.15 22.03 -5.19
N TRP A 29 -5.29 22.58 -6.06
CA TRP A 29 -4.33 23.63 -5.68
C TRP A 29 -4.99 25.00 -5.55
N VAL A 30 -6.02 25.29 -6.36
CA VAL A 30 -6.82 26.53 -6.27
C VAL A 30 -7.65 26.52 -4.99
N VAL A 31 -8.26 25.37 -4.66
CA VAL A 31 -9.00 25.21 -3.40
C VAL A 31 -8.05 25.33 -2.21
N LEU A 32 -6.87 24.67 -2.27
CA LEU A 32 -5.86 24.77 -1.23
C LEU A 32 -5.37 26.20 -1.01
N SER A 33 -5.20 27.00 -2.07
CA SER A 33 -4.71 28.38 -1.95
C SER A 33 -5.68 29.27 -1.16
N LYS A 34 -6.99 28.99 -1.23
CA LYS A 34 -8.02 29.71 -0.47
C LYS A 34 -8.06 29.31 1.02
N ILE A 35 -7.56 28.12 1.36
CA ILE A 35 -7.72 27.54 2.70
C ILE A 35 -6.46 27.71 3.56
N VAL A 36 -5.28 27.77 2.94
CA VAL A 36 -4.03 28.01 3.67
C VAL A 36 -4.08 29.40 4.31
N PRO A 37 -3.88 29.53 5.64
CA PRO A 37 -3.90 30.82 6.33
C PRO A 37 -2.58 31.57 6.09
N TRP A 38 -2.42 32.11 4.88
CA TRP A 38 -1.18 32.73 4.41
C TRP A 38 -0.69 33.84 5.32
N GLU A 39 -1.59 34.68 5.86
CA GLU A 39 -1.24 35.78 6.77
C GLU A 39 -0.57 35.31 8.07
N GLU A 40 -1.13 34.28 8.70
CA GLU A 40 -0.60 33.70 9.94
C GLU A 40 0.78 33.08 9.69
N PHE A 41 0.91 32.36 8.59
CA PHE A 41 2.14 31.69 8.18
C PHE A 41 3.24 32.68 7.77
N ALA A 42 2.89 33.72 7.02
CA ALA A 42 3.80 34.80 6.67
C ALA A 42 4.31 35.51 7.93
N ARG A 43 3.44 35.80 8.90
CA ARG A 43 3.82 36.43 10.17
C ARG A 43 4.86 35.61 10.93
N LEU A 44 4.65 34.30 11.04
CA LEU A 44 5.58 33.39 11.71
C LEU A 44 6.89 33.26 10.95
N TYR A 45 6.84 33.19 9.61
CA TYR A 45 8.02 33.15 8.76
C TYR A 45 8.86 34.41 8.89
N TYR A 46 8.25 35.59 8.76
CA TYR A 46 8.94 36.88 8.81
C TYR A 46 9.49 37.22 10.20
N LYS A 47 8.90 36.70 11.29
CA LYS A 47 9.42 36.86 12.67
C LYS A 47 10.87 36.39 12.83
N ASN A 48 11.31 35.46 11.98
CA ASN A 48 12.67 34.90 12.03
C ASN A 48 13.72 35.81 11.36
N PHE A 49 13.30 36.80 10.57
CA PHE A 49 14.20 37.71 9.87
C PHE A 49 14.23 39.06 10.59
N LYS A 50 15.04 39.15 11.66
CA LYS A 50 15.15 40.35 12.52
C LYS A 50 16.06 41.46 11.97
N SER A 51 16.81 41.21 10.90
CA SER A 51 17.79 42.17 10.35
C SER A 51 17.17 43.01 9.24
N ASN A 52 17.29 44.34 9.35
CA ASN A 52 16.97 45.30 8.28
C ASN A 52 18.14 45.51 7.29
N ARG A 53 19.18 44.69 7.35
CA ARG A 53 20.36 44.78 6.48
C ARG A 53 20.49 43.53 5.61
N GLY A 54 20.67 43.72 4.30
CA GLY A 54 20.89 42.67 3.30
C GLY A 54 19.83 42.66 2.19
N ALA A 55 19.97 41.72 1.25
CA ALA A 55 18.97 41.49 0.21
C ALA A 55 17.66 40.97 0.82
N PRO A 56 16.49 41.43 0.33
CA PRO A 56 15.20 40.99 0.84
C PRO A 56 15.01 39.49 0.65
N THR A 57 14.36 38.82 1.62
CA THR A 57 13.93 37.43 1.41
C THR A 57 12.87 37.37 0.31
N LYS A 58 12.82 36.24 -0.39
CA LYS A 58 11.68 35.89 -1.23
C LYS A 58 10.39 35.88 -0.39
N ASP A 59 9.29 36.14 -1.08
CA ASP A 59 7.95 36.18 -0.49
C ASP A 59 7.63 34.90 0.29
N ALA A 60 6.99 35.08 1.45
CA ALA A 60 6.66 33.99 2.36
C ALA A 60 5.69 32.98 1.73
N ARG A 61 4.68 33.43 0.96
CA ARG A 61 3.73 32.54 0.29
C ARG A 61 4.44 31.69 -0.75
N LEU A 62 5.37 32.28 -1.50
CA LEU A 62 6.20 31.52 -2.45
C LEU A 62 7.02 30.43 -1.73
N VAL A 63 7.79 30.80 -0.71
CA VAL A 63 8.69 29.88 0.00
C VAL A 63 7.91 28.77 0.71
N LEU A 64 6.92 29.14 1.51
CA LEU A 64 6.10 28.18 2.25
C LEU A 64 5.26 27.34 1.29
N GLY A 65 4.74 27.94 0.23
CA GLY A 65 4.00 27.22 -0.82
C GLY A 65 4.84 26.13 -1.48
N VAL A 66 6.10 26.41 -1.83
CA VAL A 66 7.02 25.40 -2.39
C VAL A 66 7.24 24.25 -1.42
N ILE A 67 7.39 24.54 -0.13
CA ILE A 67 7.58 23.53 0.92
C ILE A 67 6.33 22.67 1.09
N ILE A 68 5.15 23.28 1.05
CA ILE A 68 3.86 22.58 1.08
C ILE A 68 3.72 21.65 -0.12
N ILE A 69 3.99 22.15 -1.33
CA ILE A 69 3.93 21.34 -2.55
C ILE A 69 4.91 20.18 -2.46
N LYS A 70 6.16 20.44 -2.05
CA LYS A 70 7.20 19.41 -1.87
C LYS A 70 6.72 18.31 -0.93
N HIS A 71 6.12 18.67 0.20
CA HIS A 71 5.62 17.71 1.19
C HIS A 71 4.43 16.90 0.64
N ILE A 72 3.47 17.55 -0.02
CA ILE A 72 2.31 16.89 -0.63
C ILE A 72 2.73 15.91 -1.73
N MET A 73 3.69 16.32 -2.58
CA MET A 73 4.17 15.55 -3.72
C MET A 73 5.25 14.53 -3.35
N LYS A 74 5.82 14.60 -2.15
CA LYS A 74 6.90 13.72 -1.65
C LYS A 74 8.09 13.64 -2.61
N THR A 75 8.51 14.80 -3.11
CA THR A 75 9.63 14.91 -4.04
C THR A 75 10.83 15.61 -3.39
N ASP A 76 11.97 15.59 -4.06
CA ASP A 76 13.18 16.29 -3.64
C ASP A 76 13.14 17.79 -4.00
N ASP A 77 14.16 18.55 -3.59
CA ASP A 77 14.19 20.00 -3.80
C ASP A 77 14.27 20.40 -5.28
N ARG A 78 14.83 19.53 -6.15
CA ARG A 78 14.90 19.79 -7.59
C ARG A 78 13.60 19.44 -8.27
N GLY A 79 13.09 18.23 -8.02
CA GLY A 79 11.85 17.76 -8.62
C GLY A 79 10.64 18.61 -8.26
N VAL A 80 10.59 19.23 -7.07
CA VAL A 80 9.48 20.16 -6.76
C VAL A 80 9.50 21.40 -7.65
N ILE A 81 10.67 21.97 -7.92
CA ILE A 81 10.81 23.19 -8.73
C ILE A 81 10.44 22.90 -10.18
N GLU A 82 10.89 21.76 -10.71
CA GLU A 82 10.52 21.29 -12.05
C GLU A 82 9.01 21.07 -12.17
N MET A 83 8.39 20.39 -11.20
CA MET A 83 6.92 20.20 -11.18
C MET A 83 6.14 21.51 -11.13
N ILE A 84 6.64 22.51 -10.41
CA ILE A 84 6.02 23.85 -10.35
C ILE A 84 6.14 24.56 -11.69
N GLN A 85 7.31 24.49 -12.33
CA GLN A 85 7.58 25.11 -13.62
C GLN A 85 6.62 24.57 -14.71
N GLU A 86 6.26 23.29 -14.65
CA GLU A 86 5.37 22.64 -15.60
C GLU A 86 3.86 22.82 -15.29
N ASN A 87 3.50 23.29 -14.09
CA ASN A 87 2.12 23.23 -13.61
C ASN A 87 1.53 24.60 -13.22
N PRO A 88 0.59 25.16 -14.03
CA PRO A 88 0.01 26.47 -13.77
C PRO A 88 -0.82 26.53 -12.48
N TYR A 89 -1.43 25.42 -12.06
CA TYR A 89 -2.19 25.37 -10.80
C TYR A 89 -1.28 25.48 -9.58
N MET A 90 -0.08 24.89 -9.64
CA MET A 90 0.92 25.04 -8.58
C MET A 90 1.44 26.47 -8.52
N GLN A 91 1.71 27.10 -9.68
CA GLN A 91 2.15 28.49 -9.73
C GLN A 91 1.09 29.47 -9.17
N TYR A 92 -0.18 29.25 -9.48
CA TYR A 92 -1.28 30.02 -8.88
C TYR A 92 -1.34 29.84 -7.36
N PHE A 93 -1.15 28.61 -6.86
CA PHE A 93 -1.10 28.35 -5.41
C PHE A 93 0.00 29.15 -4.72
N LEU A 94 1.18 29.26 -5.36
CA LEU A 94 2.31 30.07 -4.89
C LEU A 94 2.06 31.58 -4.93
N GLY A 95 0.98 32.04 -5.56
CA GLY A 95 0.64 33.46 -5.66
C GLY A 95 1.30 34.18 -6.83
N LEU A 96 1.74 33.45 -7.87
CA LEU A 96 2.23 34.07 -9.11
C LEU A 96 1.07 34.67 -9.91
N GLU A 97 1.28 35.85 -10.49
CA GLU A 97 0.28 36.60 -11.26
C GLU A 97 0.06 36.02 -12.68
N ALA A 98 1.10 35.40 -13.24
CA ALA A 98 1.08 34.80 -14.56
C ALA A 98 1.89 33.50 -14.57
N PHE A 99 1.56 32.61 -15.50
CA PHE A 99 2.33 31.40 -15.74
C PHE A 99 3.70 31.75 -16.31
N THR A 100 4.75 31.15 -15.76
CA THR A 100 6.12 31.28 -16.23
C THR A 100 6.77 29.92 -16.45
N TYR A 101 7.59 29.82 -17.49
CA TYR A 101 8.45 28.67 -17.74
C TYR A 101 9.78 28.79 -17.02
N GLU A 102 10.02 29.85 -16.25
CA GLU A 102 11.25 30.02 -15.47
C GLU A 102 11.15 29.35 -14.11
N GLN A 103 12.29 29.00 -13.54
CA GLN A 103 12.34 28.45 -12.19
C GLN A 103 11.94 29.51 -11.16
N VAL A 104 10.93 29.20 -10.35
CA VAL A 104 10.43 30.11 -9.31
C VAL A 104 11.49 30.43 -8.24
N MET A 105 12.42 29.51 -8.01
CA MET A 105 13.61 29.70 -7.18
C MET A 105 14.65 28.60 -7.46
N THR A 106 15.91 28.87 -7.13
CA THR A 106 16.97 27.85 -7.21
C THR A 106 16.78 26.78 -6.11
N PRO A 107 16.89 25.48 -6.40
CA PRO A 107 16.74 24.41 -5.40
C PRO A 107 17.64 24.59 -4.15
N SER A 108 18.85 25.11 -4.33
CA SER A 108 19.80 25.39 -3.24
C SER A 108 19.30 26.46 -2.25
N LEU A 109 18.35 27.31 -2.67
CA LEU A 109 17.78 28.35 -1.82
C LEU A 109 16.89 27.72 -0.73
N LEU A 110 16.20 26.60 -0.99
CA LEU A 110 15.43 25.87 0.02
C LEU A 110 16.31 25.30 1.14
N VAL A 111 17.55 24.90 0.82
CA VAL A 111 18.54 24.47 1.81
C VAL A 111 18.97 25.67 2.66
N SER A 112 19.22 26.80 2.00
CA SER A 112 19.67 28.03 2.66
C SER A 112 18.61 28.61 3.59
N ILE A 113 17.33 28.55 3.18
CA ILE A 113 16.18 28.98 3.99
C ILE A 113 16.02 28.08 5.21
N ARG A 114 16.09 26.75 5.05
CA ARG A 114 16.03 25.80 6.18
C ARG A 114 17.16 26.00 7.19
N LYS A 115 18.34 26.41 6.77
CA LYS A 115 19.46 26.72 7.70
C LYS A 115 19.29 28.05 8.45
N ARG A 116 18.48 28.97 7.92
CA ARG A 116 18.25 30.31 8.50
C ARG A 116 17.03 30.35 9.42
N ILE A 117 16.10 29.42 9.26
CA ILE A 117 14.93 29.25 10.11
C ILE A 117 15.29 28.20 11.15
N ASP A 118 14.99 28.48 12.42
CA ASP A 118 15.21 27.52 13.50
C ASP A 118 14.48 26.20 13.20
N LEU A 119 15.17 25.08 13.36
CA LEU A 119 14.68 23.76 12.96
C LEU A 119 13.37 23.44 13.68
N ASP A 120 13.28 23.77 14.96
CA ASP A 120 12.11 23.54 15.81
C ASP A 120 10.89 24.37 15.37
N VAL A 121 11.13 25.59 14.86
CA VAL A 121 10.08 26.47 14.34
C VAL A 121 9.61 25.99 12.97
N PHE A 122 10.55 25.52 12.13
CA PHE A 122 10.23 24.94 10.84
C PHE A 122 9.42 23.65 10.98
N GLU A 123 9.80 22.78 11.92
CA GLU A 123 9.06 21.56 12.26
C GLU A 123 7.69 21.89 12.82
N SER A 124 7.57 22.85 13.73
CA SER A 124 6.28 23.32 14.27
C SER A 124 5.35 23.87 13.17
N LEU A 125 5.88 24.70 12.27
CA LEU A 125 5.13 25.21 11.11
C LEU A 125 4.70 24.09 10.16
N THR A 126 5.58 23.12 9.94
CA THR A 126 5.30 21.96 9.08
C THR A 126 4.25 21.05 9.74
N ASP A 127 4.32 20.84 11.05
CA ASP A 127 3.35 20.06 11.83
C ASP A 127 1.98 20.74 11.87
N ASP A 128 1.92 22.06 12.04
CA ASP A 128 0.66 22.80 11.96
C ASP A 128 0.10 22.81 10.54
N LEU A 129 0.95 22.86 9.53
CA LEU A 129 0.58 22.64 8.13
C LEU A 129 0.05 21.24 7.88
N ILE A 130 0.67 20.21 8.44
CA ILE A 130 0.21 18.82 8.35
C ILE A 130 -1.11 18.66 9.09
N ARG A 131 -1.27 19.26 10.27
CA ARG A 131 -2.53 19.25 11.04
C ARG A 131 -3.67 19.93 10.28
N LYS A 132 -3.42 21.13 9.72
CA LYS A 132 -4.41 21.85 8.89
C LYS A 132 -4.63 21.14 7.53
N GLY A 133 -3.59 20.58 6.92
CA GLY A 133 -3.63 19.75 5.71
C GLY A 133 -4.38 18.42 5.90
N LEU A 134 -4.31 17.83 7.09
CA LEU A 134 -5.15 16.71 7.50
C LEU A 134 -6.60 17.15 7.55
N LYS A 135 -6.93 18.31 8.13
CA LYS A 135 -8.30 18.87 8.10
C LYS A 135 -8.81 19.07 6.67
N LEU A 136 -7.94 19.50 5.76
CA LEU A 136 -8.24 19.61 4.33
C LEU A 136 -8.54 18.26 3.68
N LYS A 137 -7.73 17.24 3.94
CA LYS A 137 -8.03 15.86 3.50
C LYS A 137 -9.38 15.40 4.02
N TYR A 138 -9.68 15.63 5.31
CA TYR A 138 -10.98 15.31 5.90
C TYR A 138 -12.11 16.06 5.19
N PHE A 139 -11.93 17.35 4.88
CA PHE A 139 -12.91 18.15 4.16
C PHE A 139 -13.27 17.53 2.81
N PHE A 140 -12.29 17.19 1.95
CA PHE A 140 -12.56 16.55 0.66
C PHE A 140 -13.22 15.18 0.80
N VAL A 141 -12.78 14.36 1.76
CA VAL A 141 -13.37 13.04 2.02
C VAL A 141 -14.83 13.18 2.47
N ILE A 142 -15.13 14.17 3.31
CA ILE A 142 -16.51 14.46 3.78
C ILE A 142 -17.39 14.93 2.61
N GLN A 143 -16.88 15.81 1.74
CA GLN A 143 -17.61 16.26 0.54
C GLN A 143 -17.94 15.07 -0.38
N HIS A 144 -16.96 14.23 -0.72
CA HIS A 144 -17.21 13.03 -1.53
C HIS A 144 -18.19 12.05 -0.85
N LEU A 145 -18.09 11.87 0.47
CA LEU A 145 -19.03 11.02 1.20
C LEU A 145 -20.46 11.58 1.11
N LEU A 146 -20.63 12.89 1.22
CA LEU A 146 -21.93 13.56 1.08
C LEU A 146 -22.50 13.36 -0.34
N GLU A 147 -21.69 13.56 -1.37
CA GLU A 147 -22.06 13.32 -2.78
C GLU A 147 -22.49 11.86 -3.01
N GLN A 148 -21.73 10.90 -2.48
CA GLN A 148 -22.06 9.47 -2.56
C GLN A 148 -23.43 9.19 -1.90
N GLN A 149 -23.67 9.72 -0.70
CA GLN A 149 -24.93 9.55 0.02
C GLN A 149 -26.11 10.18 -0.71
N GLU A 150 -25.95 11.40 -1.24
CA GLU A 150 -26.99 12.07 -2.00
C GLU A 150 -27.35 11.32 -3.28
N SER A 151 -26.34 10.84 -4.03
CA SER A 151 -26.55 10.00 -5.21
C SER A 151 -27.28 8.70 -4.84
N MET A 152 -26.88 8.02 -3.77
CA MET A 152 -27.53 6.80 -3.28
C MET A 152 -28.98 7.04 -2.87
N TYR A 153 -29.26 8.14 -2.17
CA TYR A 153 -30.60 8.55 -1.75
C TYR A 153 -31.50 8.85 -2.96
N LYS A 154 -31.06 9.71 -3.89
CA LYS A 154 -31.81 10.08 -5.10
C LYS A 154 -32.10 8.87 -5.99
N LYS A 155 -31.11 7.98 -6.17
CA LYS A 155 -31.23 6.77 -7.00
C LYS A 155 -31.91 5.60 -6.27
N LYS A 156 -32.22 5.73 -4.98
CA LYS A 156 -32.71 4.64 -4.11
C LYS A 156 -31.83 3.38 -4.22
N SER A 157 -30.52 3.57 -4.23
CA SER A 157 -29.52 2.49 -4.37
C SER A 157 -28.65 2.39 -3.11
N HIS A 158 -28.25 1.16 -2.76
CA HIS A 158 -27.29 0.90 -1.70
C HIS A 158 -25.87 0.64 -2.21
N GLN A 159 -25.64 0.82 -3.52
CA GLN A 159 -24.37 0.59 -4.19
C GLN A 159 -23.82 1.89 -4.77
N VAL A 160 -22.52 2.10 -4.55
CA VAL A 160 -21.74 3.18 -5.14
C VAL A 160 -20.31 2.68 -5.32
N GLU A 161 -19.68 3.07 -6.42
CA GLU A 161 -18.29 2.77 -6.70
C GLU A 161 -17.38 3.50 -5.69
N ASP A 162 -16.27 2.88 -5.30
CA ASP A 162 -15.32 3.43 -4.33
C ASP A 162 -15.97 3.97 -3.05
N ARG A 163 -16.95 3.24 -2.52
CA ARG A 163 -17.73 3.66 -1.36
C ARG A 163 -16.83 3.99 -0.18
N ILE A 164 -16.92 5.23 0.31
CA ILE A 164 -16.24 5.67 1.52
C ILE A 164 -17.00 5.16 2.73
N VAL A 165 -16.34 4.33 3.54
CA VAL A 165 -16.89 3.76 4.79
C VAL A 165 -16.19 4.30 6.05
N SER A 166 -15.03 4.93 5.89
CA SER A 166 -14.28 5.56 6.98
C SER A 166 -13.66 6.86 6.51
N ILE A 167 -13.94 7.95 7.23
CA ILE A 167 -13.38 9.26 6.91
C ILE A 167 -11.86 9.29 7.20
N HIS A 168 -11.44 8.57 8.25
CA HIS A 168 -10.03 8.46 8.63
C HIS A 168 -9.22 7.58 7.67
N GLN A 169 -9.86 6.55 7.11
CA GLN A 169 -9.23 5.59 6.20
C GLN A 169 -10.08 5.43 4.93
N PRO A 170 -10.10 6.44 4.03
CA PRO A 170 -10.98 6.44 2.86
C PRO A 170 -10.63 5.38 1.80
N HIS A 171 -9.48 4.72 1.93
CA HIS A 171 -9.03 3.63 1.07
C HIS A 171 -9.59 2.26 1.50
N VAL A 172 -10.13 2.14 2.72
CA VAL A 172 -10.73 0.89 3.18
C VAL A 172 -12.05 0.68 2.45
N ARG A 173 -12.26 -0.55 1.95
CA ARG A 173 -13.46 -0.92 1.20
C ARG A 173 -14.28 -1.95 1.97
N PRO A 174 -15.61 -1.93 1.82
CA PRO A 174 -16.47 -2.99 2.34
C PRO A 174 -16.29 -4.27 1.51
N ILE A 175 -15.95 -5.39 2.16
CA ILE A 175 -15.81 -6.70 1.51
C ILE A 175 -16.98 -7.59 1.92
N VAL A 176 -17.88 -7.88 0.99
CA VAL A 176 -19.03 -8.75 1.24
C VAL A 176 -18.58 -10.19 1.47
N ARG A 177 -19.00 -10.79 2.59
CA ARG A 177 -18.75 -12.19 2.93
C ARG A 177 -20.05 -12.98 2.88
N GLY A 178 -20.00 -14.19 2.34
CA GLY A 178 -21.12 -15.14 2.34
C GLY A 178 -21.34 -15.87 3.68
N LYS A 179 -20.82 -15.36 4.81
CA LYS A 179 -20.88 -16.03 6.11
C LYS A 179 -22.02 -15.46 6.97
N ALA A 180 -22.72 -16.32 7.69
CA ALA A 180 -23.93 -15.96 8.45
C ALA A 180 -23.73 -14.91 9.56
N LYS A 181 -22.52 -14.81 10.14
CA LYS A 181 -22.25 -13.97 11.33
C LYS A 181 -21.93 -12.51 11.02
N ALA A 182 -21.29 -12.23 9.88
CA ALA A 182 -20.97 -10.89 9.43
C ALA A 182 -21.11 -10.83 7.91
N LYS A 183 -22.03 -9.99 7.42
CA LYS A 183 -22.31 -9.83 5.99
C LYS A 183 -21.17 -9.09 5.26
N THR A 184 -20.45 -8.23 5.95
CA THR A 184 -19.37 -7.40 5.39
C THR A 184 -18.21 -7.31 6.37
N GLU A 185 -16.99 -7.50 5.88
CA GLU A 185 -15.74 -7.29 6.60
C GLU A 185 -15.03 -6.04 6.04
N PHE A 186 -14.12 -5.48 6.85
CA PHE A 186 -13.32 -4.31 6.48
C PHE A 186 -11.84 -4.62 6.68
N GLY A 187 -11.00 -4.05 5.83
CA GLY A 187 -9.56 -4.24 5.86
C GLY A 187 -9.03 -4.69 4.52
N ALA A 188 -7.73 -4.95 4.46
CA ALA A 188 -7.10 -5.46 3.26
C ALA A 188 -7.48 -6.92 3.01
N LYS A 189 -7.76 -7.24 1.75
CA LYS A 189 -7.92 -8.60 1.27
C LYS A 189 -6.56 -9.13 0.84
N ILE A 190 -6.22 -10.32 1.34
CA ILE A 190 -4.91 -10.94 1.11
C ILE A 190 -5.10 -12.36 0.61
N ASN A 191 -4.40 -12.67 -0.48
CA ASN A 191 -4.24 -14.02 -1.00
C ASN A 191 -2.88 -14.57 -0.54
N ILE A 192 -2.88 -15.73 0.11
CA ILE A 192 -1.68 -16.37 0.66
C ILE A 192 -1.56 -17.79 0.12
N SER A 193 -0.38 -18.14 -0.39
CA SER A 193 0.00 -19.53 -0.66
C SER A 193 0.95 -20.07 0.41
N LEU A 194 0.97 -21.40 0.55
CA LEU A 194 1.94 -22.11 1.39
C LEU A 194 2.87 -22.97 0.54
N LEU A 195 4.17 -22.92 0.86
CA LEU A 195 5.19 -23.83 0.35
C LEU A 195 5.96 -24.41 1.55
N ASP A 196 5.86 -25.71 1.78
CA ASP A 196 6.54 -26.41 2.90
C ASP A 196 6.32 -25.77 4.30
N GLY A 197 5.18 -25.10 4.47
CA GLY A 197 4.79 -24.38 5.68
C GLY A 197 5.25 -22.92 5.77
N TYR A 198 5.96 -22.42 4.75
CA TYR A 198 6.26 -21.01 4.55
C TYR A 198 5.10 -20.30 3.85
N ALA A 199 4.68 -19.16 4.39
CA ALA A 199 3.58 -18.36 3.86
C ALA A 199 4.10 -17.29 2.90
N ARG A 200 3.47 -17.17 1.74
CA ARG A 200 3.78 -16.14 0.75
C ARG A 200 2.53 -15.33 0.44
N VAL A 201 2.67 -14.02 0.46
CA VAL A 201 1.62 -13.10 -0.01
C VAL A 201 1.67 -13.06 -1.53
N ASP A 202 0.61 -13.50 -2.18
CA ASP A 202 0.52 -13.54 -3.64
C ASP A 202 -0.24 -12.36 -4.23
N HIS A 203 -1.22 -11.85 -3.48
CA HIS A 203 -2.01 -10.70 -3.87
C HIS A 203 -2.45 -9.96 -2.61
N PHE A 204 -2.30 -8.65 -2.62
CA PHE A 204 -2.74 -7.76 -1.56
C PHE A 204 -3.51 -6.61 -2.20
N ASP A 205 -4.75 -6.41 -1.79
CA ASP A 205 -5.56 -5.28 -2.25
C ASP A 205 -6.54 -4.83 -1.16
N TRP A 206 -6.94 -3.57 -1.20
CA TRP A 206 -8.05 -3.05 -0.41
C TRP A 206 -9.39 -3.33 -1.06
N ASP A 207 -9.41 -3.51 -2.38
CA ASP A 207 -10.60 -3.88 -3.13
C ASP A 207 -10.90 -5.39 -3.06
N ALA A 208 -12.16 -5.73 -3.25
CA ALA A 208 -12.59 -7.11 -3.30
C ALA A 208 -12.23 -7.73 -4.67
N PHE A 209 -11.24 -8.62 -4.70
CA PHE A 209 -10.88 -9.39 -5.89
C PHE A 209 -11.35 -10.85 -5.81
N ASN A 210 -11.46 -11.53 -6.96
CA ASN A 210 -11.76 -12.95 -7.02
C ASN A 210 -10.46 -13.76 -6.92
N GLU A 211 -10.28 -14.52 -5.83
CA GLU A 211 -9.03 -15.26 -5.61
C GLU A 211 -8.76 -16.29 -6.72
N GLY A 212 -9.81 -16.80 -7.38
CA GLY A 212 -9.68 -17.83 -8.41
C GLY A 212 -8.96 -17.37 -9.68
N GLN A 213 -8.87 -16.05 -9.93
CA GLN A 213 -8.15 -15.53 -11.11
C GLN A 213 -6.62 -15.55 -10.93
N ASP A 214 -6.14 -15.62 -9.69
CA ASP A 214 -4.71 -15.50 -9.39
C ASP A 214 -3.93 -16.82 -9.61
N LEU A 215 -4.62 -17.96 -9.76
CA LEU A 215 -3.98 -19.28 -9.69
C LEU A 215 -2.84 -19.47 -10.69
N GLN A 216 -3.05 -19.10 -11.95
CA GLN A 216 -2.06 -19.30 -13.00
C GLN A 216 -0.79 -18.48 -12.70
N ALA A 217 -0.97 -17.23 -12.30
CA ALA A 217 0.12 -16.35 -11.90
C ALA A 217 0.87 -16.88 -10.67
N GLN A 218 0.16 -17.45 -9.69
CA GLN A 218 0.78 -18.08 -8.52
C GLN A 218 1.65 -19.29 -8.89
N VAL A 219 1.18 -20.12 -9.83
CA VAL A 219 1.90 -21.31 -10.32
C VAL A 219 3.12 -20.92 -11.14
N GLU A 220 3.03 -19.91 -12.00
CA GLU A 220 4.20 -19.41 -12.74
C GLU A 220 5.23 -18.78 -11.80
N ARG A 221 4.82 -17.97 -10.80
CA ARG A 221 5.74 -17.47 -9.76
C ARG A 221 6.41 -18.59 -8.98
N PHE A 222 5.69 -19.68 -8.70
CA PHE A 222 6.29 -20.87 -8.06
C PHE A 222 7.38 -21.48 -8.95
N ARG A 223 7.14 -21.58 -10.26
CA ARG A 223 8.11 -22.08 -11.22
C ARG A 223 9.33 -21.18 -11.32
N GLU A 224 9.16 -19.86 -11.35
CA GLU A 224 10.28 -18.91 -11.37
C GLU A 224 11.19 -19.08 -10.14
N LEU A 225 10.60 -19.31 -8.97
CA LEU A 225 11.35 -19.48 -7.72
C LEU A 225 12.03 -20.84 -7.57
N THR A 226 11.37 -21.92 -8.00
CA THR A 226 11.85 -23.29 -7.78
C THR A 226 12.51 -23.92 -9.00
N GLY A 227 12.41 -23.26 -10.15
CA GLY A 227 12.86 -23.76 -11.46
C GLY A 227 11.92 -24.79 -12.10
N LYS A 228 10.85 -25.22 -11.43
CA LYS A 228 9.95 -26.29 -11.91
C LYS A 228 8.49 -26.05 -11.55
N TYR A 229 7.59 -26.66 -12.31
CA TYR A 229 6.17 -26.66 -11.95
C TYR A 229 5.92 -27.57 -10.72
N PRO A 230 4.92 -27.23 -9.89
CA PRO A 230 4.56 -28.06 -8.75
C PRO A 230 3.96 -29.38 -9.21
N GLU A 231 4.25 -30.48 -8.51
CA GLU A 231 3.63 -31.78 -8.81
C GLU A 231 2.14 -31.77 -8.43
N LEU A 232 1.81 -31.13 -7.30
CA LEU A 232 0.47 -31.06 -6.72
C LEU A 232 0.15 -29.63 -6.29
N VAL A 233 -1.02 -29.14 -6.67
CA VAL A 233 -1.58 -27.86 -6.25
C VAL A 233 -2.83 -28.11 -5.40
N GLN A 234 -2.78 -27.73 -4.13
CA GLN A 234 -3.90 -27.89 -3.20
C GLN A 234 -4.66 -26.56 -3.09
N VAL A 235 -5.92 -26.54 -3.51
CA VAL A 235 -6.69 -25.30 -3.60
C VAL A 235 -8.13 -25.45 -3.14
N ASP A 236 -8.74 -24.32 -2.79
CA ASP A 236 -10.17 -24.22 -2.56
C ASP A 236 -10.97 -24.29 -3.87
N LYS A 237 -12.26 -24.63 -3.74
CA LYS A 237 -13.17 -24.79 -4.88
C LYS A 237 -13.22 -23.55 -5.78
N ILE A 238 -13.06 -22.35 -5.21
CA ILE A 238 -13.09 -21.08 -5.95
C ILE A 238 -11.99 -20.96 -7.01
N TYR A 239 -10.84 -21.61 -6.80
CA TYR A 239 -9.72 -21.64 -7.75
C TYR A 239 -9.93 -22.62 -8.91
N LEU A 240 -10.91 -23.52 -8.83
CA LEU A 240 -11.10 -24.59 -9.81
C LEU A 240 -12.01 -24.18 -10.98
N THR A 241 -11.72 -23.03 -11.59
CA THR A 241 -12.38 -22.55 -12.80
C THR A 241 -12.07 -23.46 -14.00
N ARG A 242 -12.88 -23.38 -15.07
CA ARG A 242 -12.63 -24.18 -16.30
C ARG A 242 -11.26 -23.87 -16.91
N GLU A 243 -10.89 -22.60 -16.90
CA GLU A 243 -9.62 -22.12 -17.42
C GLU A 243 -8.43 -22.66 -16.60
N ASN A 244 -8.51 -22.56 -15.27
CA ASN A 244 -7.46 -23.05 -14.38
C ASN A 244 -7.28 -24.57 -14.48
N ARG A 245 -8.37 -25.33 -14.62
CA ARG A 245 -8.29 -26.78 -14.82
C ARG A 245 -7.62 -27.14 -16.14
N ARG A 246 -7.89 -26.38 -17.22
CA ARG A 246 -7.23 -26.56 -18.52
C ARG A 246 -5.73 -26.27 -18.39
N PHE A 247 -5.36 -25.16 -17.76
CA PHE A 247 -3.97 -24.77 -17.52
C PHE A 247 -3.21 -25.85 -16.72
N LEU A 248 -3.77 -26.31 -15.60
CA LEU A 248 -3.14 -27.34 -14.77
C LEU A 248 -2.97 -28.66 -15.54
N LYS A 249 -3.97 -29.06 -16.34
CA LYS A 249 -3.90 -30.27 -17.18
C LYS A 249 -2.82 -30.15 -18.26
N GLU A 250 -2.73 -29.00 -18.92
CA GLU A 250 -1.72 -28.72 -19.95
C GLU A 250 -0.30 -28.82 -19.39
N LYS A 251 -0.08 -28.26 -18.20
CA LYS A 251 1.21 -28.31 -17.48
C LYS A 251 1.45 -29.63 -16.75
N ARG A 252 0.53 -30.59 -16.85
CA ARG A 252 0.58 -31.92 -16.19
C ARG A 252 0.69 -31.84 -14.66
N ILE A 253 0.04 -30.84 -14.06
CA ILE A 253 0.02 -30.59 -12.61
C ILE A 253 -1.20 -31.28 -12.00
N ARG A 254 -1.00 -32.09 -10.95
CA ARG A 254 -2.11 -32.65 -10.16
C ARG A 254 -2.74 -31.56 -9.30
N TYR A 255 -4.03 -31.67 -9.01
CA TYR A 255 -4.69 -30.75 -8.07
C TYR A 255 -5.73 -31.44 -7.22
N THR A 256 -6.02 -30.87 -6.04
CA THR A 256 -7.09 -31.36 -5.17
C THR A 256 -8.43 -30.70 -5.54
N GLY A 257 -9.50 -31.49 -5.58
CA GLY A 257 -10.84 -31.00 -5.86
C GLY A 257 -11.71 -31.98 -6.64
N GLU A 258 -13.02 -31.78 -6.58
CA GLU A 258 -13.96 -32.64 -7.31
C GLU A 258 -13.93 -32.35 -8.83
N PRO A 259 -14.13 -33.36 -9.69
CA PRO A 259 -14.28 -33.17 -11.12
C PRO A 259 -15.54 -32.35 -11.45
N LEU A 260 -15.57 -31.71 -12.62
CA LEU A 260 -16.79 -31.08 -13.12
C LEU A 260 -17.80 -32.14 -13.56
N GLY A 261 -19.07 -31.95 -13.20
CA GLY A 261 -20.17 -32.81 -13.63
C GLY A 261 -20.61 -33.82 -12.58
N GLN A 262 -21.20 -34.91 -13.05
CA GLN A 262 -21.76 -35.95 -12.20
C GLN A 262 -20.65 -36.66 -11.42
N LYS A 263 -20.86 -36.85 -10.11
CA LYS A 263 -19.87 -37.54 -9.27
C LYS A 263 -19.68 -38.96 -9.82
N PRO A 264 -18.43 -39.39 -10.10
CA PRO A 264 -18.19 -40.75 -10.53
C PRO A 264 -18.69 -41.73 -9.46
N VAL A 265 -19.13 -42.91 -9.89
CA VAL A 265 -19.50 -44.02 -9.00
C VAL A 265 -18.34 -44.22 -8.00
N LYS A 266 -18.65 -44.41 -6.71
CA LYS A 266 -17.64 -44.55 -5.65
C LYS A 266 -16.75 -45.77 -5.95
N GLU A 267 -15.61 -45.53 -6.60
CA GLU A 267 -14.58 -46.55 -6.78
C GLU A 267 -14.04 -47.00 -5.41
N ILE A 268 -13.82 -48.30 -5.26
CA ILE A 268 -13.24 -48.88 -4.04
C ILE A 268 -11.76 -48.47 -4.00
N LYS A 269 -11.48 -47.37 -3.30
CA LYS A 269 -10.11 -46.87 -3.12
C LYS A 269 -9.29 -47.85 -2.27
N SER A 270 -8.07 -48.14 -2.73
CA SER A 270 -7.09 -48.90 -1.95
C SER A 270 -6.76 -48.20 -0.63
N GLY A 271 -6.36 -48.97 0.40
CA GLY A 271 -5.96 -48.43 1.70
C GLY A 271 -4.85 -47.38 1.60
N TYR A 272 -3.91 -47.56 0.66
CA TYR A 272 -2.87 -46.58 0.35
C TYR A 272 -3.44 -45.26 -0.18
N GLN A 273 -4.37 -45.32 -1.14
CA GLN A 273 -5.01 -44.13 -1.72
C GLN A 273 -5.77 -43.35 -0.67
N LYS A 274 -6.53 -44.04 0.20
CA LYS A 274 -7.24 -43.39 1.33
C LYS A 274 -6.27 -42.69 2.28
N ARG A 275 -5.11 -43.30 2.57
CA ARG A 275 -4.08 -42.70 3.43
C ARG A 275 -3.42 -41.48 2.78
N LYS A 276 -3.15 -41.55 1.47
CA LYS A 276 -2.59 -40.43 0.70
C LYS A 276 -3.55 -39.24 0.66
N GLU A 277 -4.84 -39.47 0.35
CA GLU A 277 -5.87 -38.42 0.34
C GLU A 277 -6.05 -37.76 1.71
N ARG A 278 -6.01 -38.55 2.80
CA ARG A 278 -6.06 -38.00 4.16
C ARG A 278 -4.86 -37.09 4.46
N ARG A 279 -3.66 -37.46 4.00
CA ARG A 279 -2.46 -36.63 4.17
C ARG A 279 -2.57 -35.32 3.38
N GLU A 280 -2.95 -35.38 2.11
CA GLU A 280 -3.15 -34.21 1.25
C GLU A 280 -4.26 -33.28 1.80
N ALA A 281 -5.34 -33.84 2.36
CA ALA A 281 -6.39 -33.06 3.02
C ALA A 281 -5.89 -32.39 4.31
N ALA A 282 -5.04 -33.07 5.10
CA ALA A 282 -4.43 -32.50 6.29
C ALA A 282 -3.43 -31.37 5.95
N GLU A 283 -2.71 -31.49 4.85
CA GLU A 283 -1.83 -30.43 4.32
C GLU A 283 -2.63 -29.19 3.92
N ARG A 284 -3.75 -29.35 3.21
CA ARG A 284 -4.64 -28.23 2.86
C ARG A 284 -5.10 -27.46 4.10
N ASN A 285 -5.40 -28.16 5.19
CA ASN A 285 -5.80 -27.54 6.46
C ASN A 285 -4.68 -26.70 7.12
N GLN A 286 -3.41 -26.89 6.73
CA GLN A 286 -2.31 -26.08 7.25
C GLN A 286 -2.44 -24.60 6.86
N VAL A 287 -3.03 -24.30 5.69
CA VAL A 287 -3.31 -22.91 5.26
C VAL A 287 -4.22 -22.21 6.27
N GLU A 288 -5.33 -22.85 6.63
CA GLU A 288 -6.26 -22.32 7.64
C GLU A 288 -5.59 -22.20 9.01
N GLY A 289 -4.77 -23.20 9.39
CA GLY A 289 -3.95 -23.16 10.60
C GLY A 289 -3.01 -21.96 10.62
N LYS A 290 -2.35 -21.65 9.50
CA LYS A 290 -1.42 -20.52 9.37
C LYS A 290 -2.15 -19.17 9.47
N PHE A 291 -3.32 -19.03 8.85
CA PHE A 291 -4.18 -17.87 9.05
C PHE A 291 -4.61 -17.73 10.51
N GLY A 292 -5.01 -18.82 11.16
CA GLY A 292 -5.36 -18.84 12.56
C GLY A 292 -4.21 -18.43 13.48
N GLN A 293 -2.98 -18.86 13.16
CA GLN A 293 -1.75 -18.47 13.84
C GLN A 293 -1.47 -16.96 13.67
N GLY A 294 -1.54 -16.45 12.43
CA GLY A 294 -1.36 -15.03 12.15
C GLY A 294 -2.35 -14.16 12.92
N LYS A 295 -3.62 -14.55 12.94
CA LYS A 295 -4.70 -13.81 13.59
C LYS A 295 -4.58 -13.78 15.11
N ARG A 296 -4.31 -14.93 15.75
CA ARG A 296 -4.27 -15.05 17.22
C ARG A 296 -2.90 -14.75 17.82
N GLY A 297 -1.83 -15.18 17.16
CA GLY A 297 -0.46 -15.10 17.68
C GLY A 297 0.30 -13.84 17.27
N TYR A 298 -0.03 -13.24 16.12
CA TYR A 298 0.74 -12.11 15.56
C TYR A 298 -0.10 -10.88 15.25
N GLY A 299 -1.36 -10.84 15.68
CA GLY A 299 -2.21 -9.66 15.57
C GLY A 299 -2.66 -9.32 14.14
N LEU A 300 -2.77 -10.31 13.24
CA LEU A 300 -3.24 -10.06 11.87
C LEU A 300 -4.69 -9.51 11.81
N ASN A 301 -5.47 -9.66 12.89
CA ASN A 301 -6.79 -9.05 13.04
C ASN A 301 -6.77 -7.62 13.63
N ASP A 302 -5.65 -7.13 14.15
CA ASP A 302 -5.51 -5.82 14.81
C ASP A 302 -4.35 -5.02 14.20
N ILE A 303 -4.51 -4.64 12.93
CA ILE A 303 -3.54 -3.79 12.24
C ILE A 303 -3.81 -2.33 12.61
N ARG A 304 -2.93 -1.74 13.44
CA ARG A 304 -3.11 -0.38 13.97
C ARG A 304 -2.59 0.73 13.05
N ALA A 305 -1.94 0.36 11.96
CA ALA A 305 -1.50 1.30 10.95
C ALA A 305 -2.71 2.02 10.30
N ARG A 306 -2.54 3.31 10.03
CA ARG A 306 -3.62 4.18 9.51
C ARG A 306 -3.52 4.47 8.02
N LEU A 307 -2.32 4.37 7.43
CA LEU A 307 -2.10 4.57 6.01
C LEU A 307 -2.05 3.22 5.30
N ALA A 308 -2.57 3.15 4.07
CA ALA A 308 -2.55 1.94 3.26
C ALA A 308 -1.14 1.32 3.20
N THR A 309 -0.15 2.11 2.80
CA THR A 309 1.25 1.67 2.67
C THR A 309 1.85 1.13 3.98
N THR A 310 1.56 1.77 5.11
CA THR A 310 2.03 1.32 6.41
C THR A 310 1.36 0.03 6.86
N SER A 311 0.07 -0.14 6.56
CA SER A 311 -0.66 -1.38 6.84
C SER A 311 -0.13 -2.54 6.00
N ASN A 312 0.17 -2.30 4.72
CA ASN A 312 0.81 -3.30 3.84
C ASN A 312 2.15 -3.76 4.42
N SER A 313 2.98 -2.81 4.84
CA SER A 313 4.31 -3.10 5.42
C SER A 313 4.19 -3.87 6.73
N TRP A 314 3.22 -3.51 7.58
CA TRP A 314 2.95 -4.22 8.84
C TRP A 314 2.54 -5.67 8.59
N ILE A 315 1.60 -5.90 7.68
CA ILE A 315 1.12 -7.24 7.33
C ILE A 315 2.27 -8.06 6.72
N GLY A 316 3.08 -7.46 5.85
CA GLY A 316 4.29 -8.08 5.31
C GLY A 316 5.27 -8.48 6.42
N ALA A 317 5.51 -7.60 7.40
CA ALA A 317 6.39 -7.88 8.54
C ALA A 317 5.86 -9.03 9.40
N ILE A 318 4.54 -9.12 9.64
CA ILE A 318 3.93 -10.24 10.35
C ILE A 318 4.24 -11.56 9.63
N ILE A 319 4.01 -11.62 8.32
CA ILE A 319 4.22 -12.83 7.53
C ILE A 319 5.72 -13.18 7.47
N PHE A 320 6.58 -12.18 7.36
CA PHE A 320 8.03 -12.36 7.44
C PHE A 320 8.45 -12.99 8.78
N VAL A 321 7.98 -12.47 9.91
CA VAL A 321 8.25 -13.01 11.24
C VAL A 321 7.71 -14.44 11.38
N MET A 322 6.51 -14.71 10.86
CA MET A 322 5.93 -16.06 10.85
C MET A 322 6.79 -17.06 10.08
N ASN A 323 7.42 -16.63 8.99
CA ASN A 323 8.34 -17.46 8.21
C ASN A 323 9.69 -17.63 8.89
N LEU A 324 10.21 -16.57 9.52
CA LEU A 324 11.47 -16.63 10.26
C LEU A 324 11.39 -17.61 11.45
N ILE A 325 10.28 -17.58 12.20
CA ILE A 325 10.06 -18.54 13.30
C ILE A 325 9.91 -19.97 12.78
N ARG A 326 9.29 -20.16 11.61
CA ARG A 326 9.23 -21.48 10.95
C ARG A 326 10.63 -21.98 10.59
N TYR A 327 11.43 -21.12 9.96
CA TYR A 327 12.82 -21.41 9.62
C TYR A 327 13.67 -21.79 10.83
N MET A 328 13.53 -21.04 11.93
CA MET A 328 14.23 -21.34 13.18
C MET A 328 13.88 -22.69 13.79
N ARG A 329 12.65 -23.19 13.60
CA ARG A 329 12.26 -24.53 14.07
C ARG A 329 12.90 -25.66 13.25
N ASP A 330 13.22 -25.40 11.99
CA ASP A 330 13.88 -26.37 11.11
C ASP A 330 15.40 -26.36 11.32
N ILE A 331 15.95 -25.34 11.99
CA ILE A 331 17.34 -25.35 12.45
C ILE A 331 17.43 -26.19 13.73
N PRO A 332 18.21 -27.28 13.76
CA PRO A 332 18.47 -27.99 15.00
C PRO A 332 19.21 -27.06 15.97
N LEU A 333 18.50 -26.63 17.02
CA LEU A 333 18.98 -25.64 18.00
C LEU A 333 20.36 -25.99 18.56
N SER A 334 20.70 -27.28 18.67
CA SER A 334 22.00 -27.76 19.13
C SER A 334 23.17 -27.27 18.26
N TYR A 335 23.01 -27.24 16.94
CA TYR A 335 24.04 -26.76 16.01
C TYR A 335 24.12 -25.23 15.99
N PHE A 336 22.98 -24.55 16.10
CA PHE A 336 22.94 -23.08 16.14
C PHE A 336 23.58 -22.52 17.40
N VAL A 337 23.28 -23.08 18.58
CA VAL A 337 23.89 -22.67 19.85
C VAL A 337 25.40 -22.98 19.86
N SER A 338 25.81 -24.12 19.30
CA SER A 338 27.24 -24.47 19.15
C SER A 338 27.98 -23.53 18.18
N PHE A 339 27.34 -23.14 17.08
CA PHE A 339 27.90 -22.18 16.12
C PHE A 339 27.97 -20.77 16.71
N LEU A 340 26.89 -20.29 17.34
CA LEU A 340 26.85 -18.95 17.96
C LEU A 340 27.86 -18.86 19.09
N SER A 341 27.98 -19.89 19.94
CA SER A 341 28.97 -19.92 21.01
C SER A 341 30.41 -19.95 20.49
N LYS A 342 30.69 -20.68 19.40
CA LYS A 342 32.00 -20.63 18.72
C LYS A 342 32.28 -19.26 18.10
N LEU A 343 31.30 -18.66 17.44
CA LEU A 343 31.44 -17.34 16.79
C LEU A 343 31.59 -16.21 17.82
N MET A 344 30.93 -16.32 18.98
CA MET A 344 31.11 -15.42 20.11
C MET A 344 32.46 -15.59 20.81
N LYS A 345 32.98 -16.83 20.95
CA LYS A 345 34.35 -17.10 21.43
C LYS A 345 35.42 -16.49 20.52
N VAL A 346 35.22 -16.51 19.20
CA VAL A 346 36.15 -15.92 18.22
C VAL A 346 36.15 -14.38 18.28
N ARG A 347 35.05 -13.75 18.71
CA ARG A 347 34.91 -12.28 18.76
C ARG A 347 35.18 -11.64 20.13
N ASN A 348 35.52 -12.42 21.17
CA ASN A 348 35.81 -11.93 22.52
C ASN A 348 34.69 -11.02 23.11
N ILE A 349 33.44 -11.22 22.69
CA ILE A 349 32.29 -10.48 23.22
C ILE A 349 31.80 -11.23 24.46
N ASN A 350 32.13 -10.71 25.63
CA ASN A 350 31.78 -11.28 26.93
C ASN A 350 30.48 -10.63 27.43
N ILE A 351 29.34 -11.30 27.30
CA ILE A 351 28.09 -10.86 27.95
C ILE A 351 27.39 -12.07 28.60
N TYR A 352 26.98 -11.84 29.86
CA TYR A 352 26.27 -12.65 30.86
C TYR A 352 25.44 -13.87 30.40
N PRO A 353 25.30 -14.90 31.27
CA PRO A 353 24.70 -16.18 30.91
C PRO A 353 23.22 -16.04 30.53
N LEU A 354 22.92 -16.36 29.26
CA LEU A 354 21.59 -16.49 28.64
C LEU A 354 20.73 -17.66 29.18
N GLY A 355 21.07 -18.22 30.34
CA GLY A 355 20.43 -19.40 30.92
C GLY A 355 18.93 -19.27 31.22
N PRO A 356 18.42 -18.15 31.79
CA PRO A 356 17.02 -18.09 32.21
C PRO A 356 16.01 -17.75 31.11
N GLN A 357 16.43 -17.17 29.98
CA GLN A 357 15.51 -16.56 29.00
C GLN A 357 14.97 -17.53 27.94
N MET A 358 15.54 -18.74 27.81
CA MET A 358 15.11 -19.72 26.80
C MET A 358 13.93 -20.61 27.22
N LYS A 359 13.41 -20.52 28.45
CA LYS A 359 12.22 -21.28 28.88
C LYS A 359 10.89 -20.77 28.29
N LEU A 360 10.90 -19.67 27.54
CA LEU A 360 9.71 -19.07 26.92
C LEU A 360 9.41 -19.58 25.50
N CYS A 361 10.25 -20.47 24.93
CA CYS A 361 10.12 -20.92 23.55
C CYS A 361 9.91 -22.44 23.37
N ALA A 362 9.50 -23.15 24.42
CA ALA A 362 9.08 -24.56 24.32
C ALA A 362 7.57 -24.67 24.00
#